data_AF-A0A222WUQ5-F1
#
_entry.id   AF-A0A222WUQ5-F1
#
_cell.length_a   1.000
_cell.length_b   1.000
_cell.length_c   1.000
_cell.angle_alpha   90.00
_cell.angle_beta   90.00
_cell.angle_gamma   90.00
#
_symmetry.space_group_name_H-M   'P 1'
#
loop_
_entity.id
_entity.type
_entity.pdbx_description
1 polymer ?
#
loop_
_entity_poly.entity_id
_entity_poly.type
_entity_poly.pdbx_seq_one_letter_code
_entity_poly.pdbx_strand_id
1 'polypeptide(L)'
;MAIRPPQTLKSTGRKVPASRYRNVSPTQTFRRFTVIWANTDGVPFNTTGFFATLRRLNGSFVQAAGFDSFGTARFSRVRTPTNQTFILRTFRDDGTLFRVRTVPPGVSSFVVIG
;
A
#
# COMPACT_ATOMS: atom_id res chain seq x y z
N MET A 1 15.54 -4.05 3.71
CA MET A 1 15.76 -4.80 2.45
C MET A 1 14.41 -5.04 1.80
N ALA A 2 14.25 -4.77 0.50
CA ALA A 2 13.02 -5.08 -0.23
C ALA A 2 12.97 -6.57 -0.59
N ILE A 3 11.86 -7.26 -0.29
CA ILE A 3 11.65 -8.68 -0.63
C ILE A 3 11.45 -8.79 -2.15
N ARG A 4 12.21 -9.66 -2.81
CA ARG A 4 12.10 -9.91 -4.26
C ARG A 4 11.21 -11.13 -4.53
N PRO A 5 10.23 -11.04 -5.45
CA PRO A 5 9.42 -12.19 -5.82
C PRO A 5 10.21 -13.19 -6.69
N PRO A 6 9.91 -14.50 -6.58
CA PRO A 6 10.51 -15.53 -7.44
C PRO A 6 9.98 -15.42 -8.89
N GLN A 7 10.87 -15.58 -9.88
CA GLN A 7 10.50 -15.62 -11.31
C GLN A 7 10.29 -17.07 -11.76
N THR A 8 9.06 -17.47 -12.05
CA THR A 8 8.73 -18.85 -12.46
C THR A 8 8.15 -18.99 -13.87
N LEU A 9 8.04 -17.92 -14.67
CA LEU A 9 7.40 -17.97 -15.99
C LEU A 9 8.45 -17.90 -17.12
N LYS A 10 8.47 -18.92 -18.00
CA LYS A 10 9.19 -18.87 -19.28
C LYS A 10 8.48 -17.89 -20.21
N SER A 11 9.20 -16.88 -20.70
CA SER A 11 8.66 -15.84 -21.59
C SER A 11 9.39 -15.84 -22.93
N THR A 12 8.63 -15.72 -24.03
CA THR A 12 9.14 -15.53 -25.40
C THR A 12 9.47 -14.07 -25.72
N GLY A 13 9.25 -13.15 -24.76
CA GLY A 13 9.46 -11.72 -24.95
C GLY A 13 10.94 -11.34 -25.08
N ARG A 14 11.21 -10.25 -25.82
CA ARG A 14 12.54 -9.65 -25.91
C ARG A 14 13.04 -9.29 -24.51
N LYS A 15 14.19 -9.84 -24.12
CA LYS A 15 14.84 -9.52 -22.84
C LYS A 15 15.17 -8.03 -22.78
N VAL A 16 14.48 -7.31 -21.90
CA VAL A 16 14.81 -5.93 -21.57
C VAL A 16 16.11 -5.92 -20.74
N PRO A 17 17.08 -5.03 -21.03
CA PRO A 17 18.35 -4.98 -20.30
C PRO A 17 18.14 -4.48 -18.87
N ALA A 18 17.95 -5.42 -17.93
CA ALA A 18 17.72 -5.12 -16.51
C ALA A 18 18.85 -4.29 -15.87
N SER A 19 20.08 -4.36 -16.40
CA SER A 19 21.20 -3.52 -15.97
C SER A 19 20.92 -2.02 -16.06
N ARG A 20 20.11 -1.59 -17.04
CA ARG A 20 19.66 -0.19 -17.17
C ARG A 20 18.76 0.27 -16.02
N TYR A 21 18.15 -0.67 -15.29
CA TYR A 21 17.20 -0.43 -14.20
C TYR A 21 17.71 -0.98 -12.86
N ARG A 22 19.01 -1.30 -12.72
CA ARG A 22 19.57 -1.82 -11.46
C ARG A 22 19.96 -0.72 -10.46
N ASN A 23 20.35 0.44 -10.96
CA ASN A 23 20.79 1.58 -10.15
C ASN A 23 19.69 2.63 -10.06
N VAL A 24 18.52 2.24 -9.55
CA VAL A 24 17.40 3.17 -9.34
C VAL A 24 17.52 3.70 -7.92
N SER A 25 18.04 4.92 -7.77
CA SER A 25 17.83 5.67 -6.52
C SER A 25 16.32 5.84 -6.31
N PRO A 26 15.79 5.85 -5.08
CA PRO A 26 14.37 6.07 -4.82
C PRO A 26 13.95 7.47 -5.29
N THR A 27 13.62 7.63 -6.57
CA THR A 27 13.25 8.92 -7.17
C THR A 27 11.76 9.20 -7.02
N GLN A 28 10.92 8.16 -6.97
CA GLN A 28 9.49 8.26 -6.74
C GLN A 28 9.13 7.63 -5.39
N THR A 29 9.00 8.48 -4.37
CA THR A 29 8.29 8.12 -3.14
C THR A 29 7.09 9.03 -3.00
N PHE A 30 5.92 8.47 -2.71
CA PHE A 30 4.83 9.29 -2.19
C PHE A 30 5.34 9.98 -0.94
N ARG A 31 5.14 11.29 -0.78
CA ARG A 31 5.59 12.03 0.41
C ARG A 31 4.83 11.66 1.69
N ARG A 32 3.70 10.97 1.53
CA ARG A 32 2.81 10.53 2.60
C ARG A 32 2.38 9.10 2.35
N PHE A 33 2.20 8.36 3.44
CA PHE A 33 1.82 6.97 3.36
C PHE A 33 0.47 6.85 2.66
N THR A 34 0.42 6.02 1.63
CA THR A 34 -0.74 5.89 0.75
C THR A 34 -1.15 4.42 0.70
N VAL A 35 -2.44 4.16 0.92
CA VAL A 35 -3.02 2.83 0.82
C VAL A 35 -3.83 2.75 -0.46
N ILE A 36 -3.66 1.68 -1.20
CA ILE A 36 -4.43 1.36 -2.40
C ILE A 36 -5.24 0.11 -2.09
N TRP A 37 -6.55 0.15 -2.35
CA TRP A 37 -7.41 -1.01 -2.25
C TRP A 37 -7.76 -1.49 -3.66
N ALA A 38 -7.25 -2.67 -4.01
CA ALA A 38 -7.40 -3.27 -5.33
C ALA A 38 -8.02 -4.67 -5.27
N ASN A 39 -8.62 -5.07 -6.37
CA ASN A 39 -9.13 -6.42 -6.57
C ASN A 39 -7.98 -7.41 -6.84
N THR A 40 -8.32 -8.69 -7.04
CA THR A 40 -7.34 -9.76 -7.35
C THR A 40 -6.60 -9.56 -8.66
N ASP A 41 -7.17 -8.82 -9.60
CA ASP A 41 -6.54 -8.48 -10.88
C ASP A 41 -5.64 -7.25 -10.79
N GLY A 42 -5.51 -6.65 -9.60
CA GLY A 42 -4.69 -5.47 -9.36
C GLY A 42 -5.35 -4.15 -9.78
N VAL A 43 -6.66 -4.16 -10.03
CA VAL A 43 -7.44 -2.97 -10.38
C VAL A 43 -7.98 -2.32 -9.10
N PRO A 44 -7.70 -1.04 -8.84
CA PRO A 44 -8.28 -0.33 -7.70
C PRO A 44 -9.81 -0.33 -7.75
N PHE A 45 -10.46 -0.58 -6.61
CA PHE A 45 -11.92 -0.54 -6.51
C PHE A 45 -12.43 0.92 -6.54
N ASN A 46 -13.66 1.12 -7.00
CA ASN A 46 -14.40 2.33 -6.63
C ASN A 46 -14.86 2.19 -5.17
N THR A 47 -14.11 2.81 -4.26
CA THR A 47 -14.28 2.71 -2.81
C THR A 47 -14.88 3.97 -2.19
N THR A 48 -15.73 4.68 -2.94
CA THR A 48 -16.36 5.90 -2.44
C THR A 48 -17.10 5.61 -1.12
N GLY A 49 -16.78 6.36 -0.06
CA GLY A 49 -17.36 6.18 1.28
C GLY A 49 -16.61 5.20 2.19
N PHE A 50 -15.71 4.37 1.64
CA PHE A 50 -14.92 3.43 2.42
C PHE A 50 -13.79 4.20 3.15
N PHE A 51 -13.25 3.62 4.20
CA PHE A 51 -12.17 4.26 4.95
C PHE A 51 -11.21 3.27 5.60
N ALA A 52 -10.08 3.80 6.05
CA ALA A 52 -9.09 3.05 6.79
C ALA A 52 -8.65 3.79 8.05
N THR A 53 -8.32 3.01 9.08
CA THR A 53 -7.66 3.52 10.29
C THR A 53 -6.27 2.93 10.40
N LEU A 54 -5.34 3.76 10.86
CA LEU A 54 -3.96 3.37 11.13
C LEU A 54 -3.70 3.47 12.63
N ARG A 55 -3.11 2.41 13.18
CA ARG A 55 -2.72 2.31 14.58
C ARG A 55 -1.25 1.91 14.72
N ARG A 56 -0.62 2.27 15.82
CA ARG A 56 0.68 1.73 16.22
C ARG A 56 0.51 0.32 16.79
N LEU A 57 1.61 -0.42 16.92
CA LEU A 57 1.61 -1.76 17.53
C LEU A 57 1.07 -1.77 18.97
N ASN A 58 1.30 -0.69 19.72
CA ASN A 58 0.75 -0.52 21.07
C ASN A 58 -0.76 -0.16 21.10
N GLY A 59 -1.45 -0.21 19.96
CA GLY A 59 -2.88 0.08 19.85
C GLY A 59 -3.24 1.56 19.71
N SER A 60 -2.28 2.47 19.88
CA SER A 60 -2.49 3.92 19.76
C SER A 60 -2.99 4.31 18.36
N PHE A 61 -4.06 5.10 18.32
CA PHE A 61 -4.59 5.65 17.08
C PHE A 61 -3.65 6.70 16.48
N VAL A 62 -3.46 6.63 15.16
CA VAL A 62 -2.64 7.60 14.41
C VAL A 62 -3.55 8.52 13.59
N GLN A 63 -4.35 7.93 12.72
CA GLN A 63 -5.19 8.66 11.76
C GLN A 63 -6.25 7.72 11.15
N ALA A 64 -7.38 8.31 10.77
CA ALA A 64 -8.34 7.74 9.82
C ALA A 64 -8.24 8.49 8.50
N ALA A 65 -8.42 7.79 7.38
CA ALA A 65 -8.44 8.36 6.05
C ALA A 65 -9.54 7.69 5.22
N GLY A 66 -10.35 8.50 4.55
CA GLY A 66 -11.31 8.01 3.55
C GLY A 66 -10.59 7.59 2.28
N PHE A 67 -11.15 6.61 1.59
CA PHE A 67 -10.78 6.31 0.22
C PHE A 67 -11.55 7.20 -0.76
N ASP A 68 -10.89 7.56 -1.86
CA ASP A 68 -11.54 8.21 -3.00
C ASP A 68 -12.19 7.19 -3.95
N SER A 69 -12.73 7.69 -5.07
CA SER A 69 -13.33 6.88 -6.14
C SER A 69 -12.31 6.04 -6.92
N PHE A 70 -11.01 6.17 -6.62
CA PHE A 70 -9.91 5.49 -7.30
C PHE A 70 -9.22 4.47 -6.39
N GLY A 71 -9.86 4.05 -5.29
CA GLY A 71 -9.29 3.03 -4.41
C GLY A 71 -8.15 3.55 -3.55
N THR A 72 -7.97 4.86 -3.41
CA THR A 72 -6.78 5.44 -2.77
C THR A 72 -7.11 6.19 -1.48
N ALA A 73 -6.39 5.87 -0.41
CA ALA A 73 -6.46 6.58 0.88
C ALA A 73 -5.09 7.15 1.26
N ARG A 74 -5.04 8.45 1.58
CA ARG A 74 -3.80 9.15 1.95
C ARG A 74 -3.74 9.48 3.44
N PHE A 75 -2.73 8.95 4.13
CA PHE A 75 -2.47 9.24 5.54
C PHE A 75 -1.54 10.46 5.68
N SER A 76 -2.13 11.66 5.71
CA SER A 76 -1.40 12.94 5.74
C SER A 76 -0.46 13.13 6.94
N ARG A 77 -0.69 12.43 8.06
CA ARG A 77 0.14 12.49 9.28
C ARG A 77 1.35 11.56 9.24
N VAL A 78 1.45 10.68 8.24
CA VAL A 78 2.49 9.64 8.18
C VAL A 78 3.43 9.95 7.02
N ARG A 79 4.67 10.30 7.36
CA ARG A 79 5.75 10.46 6.39
C ARG A 79 6.25 9.10 5.91
N THR A 80 6.97 9.15 4.81
CA THR A 80 7.47 7.99 4.07
C THR A 80 8.96 8.17 3.76
N PRO A 81 9.74 7.08 3.64
CA PRO A 81 9.35 5.71 4.01
C PRO A 81 8.90 5.63 5.47
N THR A 82 7.93 4.77 5.76
CA THR A 82 7.43 4.61 7.14
C THR A 82 8.60 4.29 8.07
N ASN A 83 8.63 4.88 9.26
CA ASN A 83 9.73 4.68 10.20
C ASN A 83 9.46 3.56 11.23
N GLN A 84 8.25 2.99 11.22
CA GLN A 84 7.82 1.98 12.17
C GLN A 84 6.73 1.09 11.57
N THR A 85 6.43 -0.01 12.25
CA THR A 85 5.32 -0.90 11.93
C THR A 85 3.98 -0.28 12.34
N PHE A 86 2.97 -0.42 11.49
CA PHE A 86 1.61 0.00 11.77
C PHE A 86 0.61 -1.16 11.60
N ILE A 87 -0.54 -1.04 12.26
CA ILE A 87 -1.72 -1.87 12.03
C ILE A 87 -2.72 -1.05 11.21
N LEU A 88 -2.98 -1.49 9.99
CA LEU A 88 -3.96 -0.94 9.08
C LEU A 88 -5.27 -1.74 9.22
N ARG A 89 -6.38 -1.03 9.44
CA ARG A 89 -7.72 -1.61 9.42
C ARG A 89 -8.51 -0.90 8.33
N THR A 90 -9.11 -1.66 7.43
CA THR A 90 -9.94 -1.17 6.32
C THR A 90 -11.40 -1.50 6.58
N PHE A 91 -12.28 -0.58 6.22
CA PHE A 91 -13.70 -0.65 6.47
C PHE A 91 -14.45 -0.31 5.18
N ARG A 92 -15.60 -0.97 4.99
CA ARG A 92 -16.55 -0.57 3.95
C ARG A 92 -17.25 0.73 4.34
N ASP A 93 -18.05 1.26 3.43
CA ASP A 93 -18.89 2.45 3.63
C ASP A 93 -19.87 2.33 4.81
N ASP A 94 -20.40 1.14 5.03
CA ASP A 94 -21.27 0.80 6.17
C ASP A 94 -20.52 0.70 7.52
N GLY A 95 -19.19 0.85 7.53
CA GLY A 95 -18.36 0.70 8.72
C GLY A 95 -18.00 -0.74 9.08
N THR A 96 -18.40 -1.73 8.27
CA THR A 96 -18.02 -3.12 8.47
C THR A 96 -16.52 -3.29 8.26
N LEU A 97 -15.83 -3.89 9.24
CA LEU A 97 -14.41 -4.22 9.14
C LEU A 97 -14.18 -5.21 8.00
N PHE A 98 -13.43 -4.79 6.99
CA PHE A 98 -13.05 -5.65 5.88
C PHE A 98 -11.81 -6.48 6.21
N ARG A 99 -10.73 -5.80 6.60
CA ARG A 99 -9.43 -6.46 6.77
C ARG A 99 -8.51 -5.71 7.71
N VAL A 100 -7.71 -6.48 8.44
CA VAL A 100 -6.60 -6.00 9.29
C VAL A 100 -5.29 -6.48 8.71
N ARG A 101 -4.32 -5.58 8.53
CA ARG A 101 -2.98 -5.89 8.02
C ARG A 101 -1.90 -5.19 8.82
N THR A 102 -0.77 -5.88 8.98
CA THR A 102 0.46 -5.30 9.50
C THR A 102 1.24 -4.66 8.35
N VAL A 103 1.48 -3.36 8.44
CA VAL A 103 2.28 -2.59 7.49
C VAL A 103 3.72 -2.53 8.02
N PRO A 104 4.72 -3.07 7.31
CA PRO A 104 6.10 -3.01 7.75
C PRO A 104 6.67 -1.58 7.68
N PRO A 105 7.77 -1.29 8.41
CA PRO A 105 8.53 -0.06 8.21
C PRO A 105 9.20 -0.06 6.82
N GLY A 106 9.59 1.13 6.34
CA GLY A 106 10.36 1.32 5.13
C GLY A 106 9.54 1.36 3.83
N VAL A 107 8.21 1.47 3.91
CA VAL A 107 7.33 1.52 2.73
C VAL A 107 6.77 2.92 2.48
N SER A 108 6.53 3.26 1.21
CA SER A 108 5.83 4.50 0.82
C SER A 108 4.34 4.30 0.58
N SER A 109 3.95 3.09 0.18
CA SER A 109 2.58 2.68 -0.08
C SER A 109 2.33 1.24 0.36
N PHE A 110 1.06 0.88 0.51
CA PHE A 110 0.63 -0.48 0.84
C PHE A 110 -0.64 -0.83 0.08
N VAL A 111 -0.68 -2.04 -0.49
CA VAL A 111 -1.83 -2.52 -1.25
C VAL A 111 -2.65 -3.49 -0.39
N VAL A 112 -3.95 -3.25 -0.32
CA VAL A 112 -4.93 -4.18 0.24
C VAL A 112 -5.62 -4.87 -0.93
N ILE A 113 -5.43 -6.18 -1.03
CA ILE A 113 -6.12 -7.03 -2.02
C ILE A 113 -7.37 -7.60 -1.35
N GLY A 114 -8.51 -7.46 -2.03
CA GLY A 114 -9.83 -7.81 -1.51
C GLY A 114 -10.87 -8.02 -2.57
#